data_AF-A0A1J0LSI4-F1
#
_entry.id   AF-A0A1J0LSI4-F1
#
_cell.length_a   1.000
_cell.length_b   1.000
_cell.length_c   1.000
_cell.angle_alpha   90.00
_cell.angle_beta   90.00
_cell.angle_gamma   90.00
#
_symmetry.space_group_name_H-M   'P 1'
#
loop_
_entity.id
_entity.type
_entity.pdbx_description
1 polymer ?
#
loop_
_entity_poly.entity_id
_entity_poly.type
_entity_poly.pdbx_seq_one_letter_code
_entity_poly.pdbx_strand_id
1 'polypeptide(L)'
;MTQAQAFALRVRRLALSRQATEAQVFLEEGFLYLRADGFARFAAGEGAEALLGFALTGKGVELRFADGSVLSLTYRFGRLRKRAYFS
;
A
#
# COMPACT_ATOMS: atom_id res chain seq x y z
N MET A 1 -16.16 -8.33 5.28
CA MET A 1 -15.20 -7.25 4.98
C MET A 1 -13.89 -7.91 4.57
N THR A 2 -13.28 -7.51 3.46
CA THR A 2 -12.00 -8.11 2.98
C THR A 2 -10.79 -7.54 3.73
N GLN A 3 -9.64 -8.19 3.64
CA GLN A 3 -8.38 -7.68 4.18
C GLN A 3 -8.05 -6.30 3.60
N ALA A 4 -8.22 -6.11 2.28
CA ALA A 4 -8.04 -4.82 1.64
C ALA A 4 -8.98 -3.73 2.19
N GLN A 5 -10.25 -4.05 2.43
CA GLN A 5 -11.21 -3.12 3.02
C GLN A 5 -10.84 -2.76 4.47
N ALA A 6 -10.50 -3.76 5.28
CA ALA A 6 -10.08 -3.57 6.66
C ALA A 6 -8.83 -2.69 6.75
N PHE A 7 -7.83 -2.96 5.88
CA PHE A 7 -6.61 -2.18 5.81
C PHE A 7 -6.89 -0.74 5.35
N ALA A 8 -7.77 -0.55 4.35
CA ALA A 8 -8.10 0.78 3.83
C ALA A 8 -8.69 1.73 4.89
N LEU A 9 -9.43 1.21 5.87
CA LEU A 9 -9.99 2.02 6.96
C LEU A 9 -8.88 2.63 7.83
N ARG A 10 -7.81 1.87 8.08
CA ARG A 10 -6.67 2.29 8.90
C ARG A 10 -5.75 3.30 8.20
N VAL A 11 -5.69 3.29 6.86
CA VAL A 11 -4.81 4.19 6.10
C VAL A 11 -5.14 5.67 6.36
N ARG A 12 -4.16 6.46 6.75
CA ARG A 12 -4.30 7.92 6.94
C ARG A 12 -3.62 8.72 5.84
N ARG A 13 -2.42 8.31 5.43
CA ARG A 13 -1.60 9.04 4.46
C ARG A 13 -0.72 8.08 3.68
N LEU A 14 -0.28 8.51 2.50
CA LEU A 14 0.70 7.83 1.69
C LEU A 14 1.88 8.79 1.44
N ALA A 15 3.11 8.34 1.60
CA ALA A 15 4.28 9.07 1.09
C ALA A 15 4.98 8.17 0.07
N LEU A 16 5.38 8.76 -1.06
CA LEU A 16 6.08 8.06 -2.14
C LEU A 16 7.44 8.71 -2.32
N SER A 17 8.48 7.91 -2.57
CA SER A 17 9.76 8.45 -3.01
C SER A 17 9.62 9.05 -4.41
N ARG A 18 10.48 10.04 -4.73
CA ARG A 18 10.50 10.70 -6.04
C ARG A 18 10.70 9.71 -7.20
N GLN A 19 11.40 8.60 -6.93
CA GLN A 19 11.72 7.56 -7.90
C GLN A 19 10.68 6.42 -7.92
N ALA A 20 9.64 6.48 -7.07
CA ALA A 20 8.64 5.44 -6.90
C ALA A 20 9.22 4.06 -6.55
N THR A 21 10.37 4.04 -5.90
CA THR A 21 11.05 2.85 -5.39
C THR A 21 10.71 2.56 -3.93
N GLU A 22 10.14 3.54 -3.23
CA GLU A 22 9.75 3.40 -1.83
C GLU A 22 8.40 4.06 -1.57
N ALA A 23 7.65 3.49 -0.62
CA ALA A 23 6.42 4.07 -0.10
C ALA A 23 6.32 3.86 1.41
N GLN A 24 5.75 4.87 2.10
CA GLN A 24 5.30 4.75 3.47
C GLN A 24 3.79 4.94 3.51
N VAL A 25 3.07 3.88 3.88
CA VAL A 25 1.63 3.94 4.13
C VAL A 25 1.44 4.17 5.62
N PHE A 26 1.07 5.40 5.99
CA PHE A 26 0.79 5.76 7.37
C PHE A 26 -0.59 5.23 7.76
N LEU A 27 -0.66 4.52 8.87
CA LEU A 27 -1.89 3.95 9.41
C LEU A 27 -2.31 4.75 10.65
N GLU A 28 -3.38 4.32 11.33
CA GLU A 28 -3.81 4.90 12.60
C GLU A 28 -2.71 4.80 13.67
N GLU A 29 -2.04 3.65 13.71
CA GLU A 29 -0.86 3.40 14.51
C GLU A 29 0.28 3.04 13.54
N GLY A 30 1.48 3.58 13.75
CA GLY A 30 2.65 3.24 12.92
C GLY A 30 2.53 3.48 11.41
N PHE A 31 3.26 2.67 10.65
CA PHE A 31 3.29 2.71 9.19
C PHE A 31 3.71 1.36 8.62
N LEU A 32 3.28 1.11 7.39
CA LEU A 32 3.81 0.09 6.50
C LEU A 32 4.84 0.73 5.58
N TYR A 33 6.07 0.24 5.64
CA TYR A 33 7.15 0.62 4.74
C TYR A 33 7.28 -0.40 3.61
N LEU A 34 7.38 0.10 2.39
CA LEU A 34 7.49 -0.68 1.17
C LEU A 34 8.67 -0.17 0.37
N ARG A 35 9.51 -1.09 -0.09
CA ARG A 35 10.60 -0.79 -1.02
C ARG A 35 10.61 -1.82 -2.13
N ALA A 36 10.59 -1.36 -3.37
CA ALA A 36 10.80 -2.21 -4.53
C ALA A 36 11.83 -1.55 -5.44
N ASP A 37 12.93 -2.26 -5.66
CA ASP A 37 13.93 -1.90 -6.66
C ASP A 37 14.04 -3.01 -7.72
N GLY A 38 14.99 -2.87 -8.65
CA GLY A 38 15.18 -3.82 -9.75
C GLY A 38 15.58 -5.22 -9.30
N PHE A 39 15.96 -5.40 -8.03
CA PHE A 39 16.53 -6.64 -7.51
C PHE A 39 15.67 -7.26 -6.41
N ALA A 40 15.03 -6.45 -5.58
CA ALA A 40 14.31 -6.92 -4.39
C ALA A 40 13.01 -6.17 -4.12
N ARG A 41 12.10 -6.85 -3.42
CA ARG A 41 10.91 -6.27 -2.81
C ARG A 41 10.94 -6.53 -1.32
N PHE A 42 10.67 -5.50 -0.55
CA PHE A 42 10.71 -5.51 0.89
C PHE A 42 9.49 -4.79 1.46
N ALA A 43 8.86 -5.41 2.45
CA ALA A 43 7.75 -4.84 3.22
C ALA A 43 8.04 -5.03 4.71
N ALA A 44 7.85 -3.98 5.50
CA ALA A 44 8.07 -4.02 6.94
C ALA A 44 7.12 -3.08 7.68
N GLY A 45 6.94 -3.34 8.97
CA GLY A 45 6.03 -2.59 9.82
C GLY A 45 4.61 -3.15 9.78
N GLU A 46 3.65 -2.28 10.03
CA GLU A 46 2.29 -2.71 10.39
C GLU A 46 1.54 -3.32 9.20
N GLY A 47 1.07 -4.55 9.39
CA GLY A 47 0.34 -5.32 8.37
C GLY A 47 1.19 -5.85 7.21
N ALA A 48 2.52 -5.78 7.30
CA ALA A 48 3.42 -6.41 6.32
C ALA A 48 3.22 -7.93 6.22
N GLU A 49 2.87 -8.58 7.32
CA GLU A 49 2.59 -10.02 7.39
C GLU A 49 1.32 -10.47 6.63
N ALA A 50 0.38 -9.55 6.42
CA ALA A 50 -0.86 -9.82 5.69
C ALA A 50 -0.70 -9.62 4.17
N LEU A 51 0.43 -9.06 3.74
CA LEU A 51 0.71 -8.73 2.35
C LEU A 51 1.28 -9.95 1.60
N LEU A 52 0.56 -10.37 0.57
CA LEU A 52 1.06 -11.33 -0.42
C LEU A 52 2.05 -10.65 -1.39
N GLY A 53 1.86 -9.35 -1.64
CA GLY A 53 2.78 -8.58 -2.46
C GLY A 53 2.25 -7.17 -2.76
N PHE A 54 3.07 -6.36 -3.42
CA PHE A 54 2.71 -4.99 -3.77
C PHE A 54 3.36 -4.53 -5.08
N ALA A 55 2.85 -3.42 -5.62
CA ALA A 55 3.43 -2.72 -6.76
C ALA A 55 3.49 -1.22 -6.48
N LEU A 56 4.65 -0.60 -6.72
CA LEU A 56 4.83 0.84 -6.62
C LEU A 56 4.66 1.49 -7.99
N THR A 57 4.03 2.66 -8.00
CA THR A 57 3.85 3.48 -9.20
C THR A 57 4.17 4.93 -8.88
N GLY A 58 4.44 5.76 -9.89
CA GLY A 58 4.66 7.20 -9.70
C GLY A 58 3.46 7.95 -9.08
N LYS A 59 2.29 7.31 -8.94
CA LYS A 59 1.07 7.93 -8.41
C LYS A 59 0.52 7.23 -7.17
N GLY A 60 1.11 6.13 -6.72
CA GLY A 60 0.51 5.31 -5.67
C GLY A 60 1.13 3.93 -5.50
N VAL A 61 0.45 3.11 -4.71
CA VAL A 61 0.79 1.71 -4.46
C VAL A 61 -0.44 0.82 -4.61
N GLU A 62 -0.25 -0.38 -5.14
CA GLU A 62 -1.19 -1.50 -5.03
C GLU A 62 -0.68 -2.50 -4.00
N LEU A 63 -1.55 -2.91 -3.08
CA LEU A 63 -1.32 -3.91 -2.05
C LEU A 63 -2.19 -5.13 -2.35
N ARG A 64 -1.60 -6.32 -2.37
CA ARG A 64 -2.30 -7.61 -2.57
C ARG A 64 -2.29 -8.40 -1.28
N PHE A 65 -3.44 -8.90 -0.88
CA PHE A 65 -3.64 -9.61 0.37
C PHE A 65 -3.86 -11.11 0.13
N ALA A 66 -3.66 -11.92 1.16
CA ALA A 66 -3.76 -13.37 1.07
C ALA A 66 -5.18 -13.88 0.76
N ASP A 67 -6.22 -13.08 1.06
CA ASP A 67 -7.61 -13.38 0.71
C ASP A 67 -7.98 -13.08 -0.75
N GLY A 68 -6.99 -12.74 -1.59
CA GLY A 68 -7.18 -12.38 -3.00
C GLY A 68 -7.68 -10.95 -3.20
N SER A 69 -7.93 -10.19 -2.13
CA SER A 69 -8.32 -8.79 -2.24
C SER A 69 -7.12 -7.88 -2.53
N VAL A 70 -7.39 -6.78 -3.23
CA VAL A 70 -6.39 -5.79 -3.65
C VAL A 70 -6.83 -4.41 -3.16
N LEU A 71 -5.89 -3.64 -2.62
CA LEU A 71 -6.07 -2.24 -2.25
C LEU A 71 -5.17 -1.35 -3.11
N SER A 72 -5.78 -0.46 -3.87
CA SER A 72 -5.09 0.62 -4.58
C SER A 72 -5.14 1.91 -3.75
N LEU A 73 -3.97 2.48 -3.47
CA LEU A 73 -3.77 3.76 -2.80
C LEU A 73 -3.10 4.74 -3.77
N THR A 74 -3.82 5.76 -4.24
CA THR A 74 -3.32 6.68 -5.27
C THR A 74 -3.58 8.13 -4.93
N TYR A 75 -2.66 9.01 -5.31
CA TYR A 75 -2.89 10.45 -5.27
C TYR A 75 -3.63 10.92 -6.51
N ARG A 76 -4.74 11.62 -6.32
CA ARG A 76 -5.46 12.35 -7.37
C ARG A 76 -5.82 13.74 -6.88
N PHE A 77 -5.32 14.77 -7.57
CA PHE A 77 -5.51 16.17 -7.20
C PHE A 77 -5.14 16.46 -5.72
N GLY A 78 -3.99 15.95 -5.27
CA GLY A 78 -3.50 16.11 -3.90
C GLY A 78 -4.27 15.31 -2.83
N ARG A 79 -5.33 14.60 -3.19
CA ARG A 79 -6.11 13.76 -2.27
C ARG A 79 -5.76 12.29 -2.43
N LEU A 80 -5.60 11.61 -1.31
CA LEU A 80 -5.44 10.15 -1.28
C LEU A 80 -6.78 9.49 -1.61
N ARG A 81 -6.80 8.66 -2.66
CA ARG A 81 -7.90 7.77 -3.00
C ARG A 81 -7.55 6.35 -2.61
N LYS A 82 -8.52 5.65 -2.04
CA LYS A 82 -8.42 4.26 -1.62
C LYS A 82 -9.48 3.47 -2.38
N ARG A 83 -9.10 2.37 -3.02
CA ARG A 83 -10.03 1.48 -3.73
C ARG A 83 -9.69 0.03 -3.40
N ALA A 84 -10.61 -0.66 -2.75
CA ALA A 84 -10.53 -2.10 -2.53
C ALA A 84 -11.35 -2.85 -3.60
N TYR A 85 -10.82 -3.94 -4.14
CA TYR A 85 -11.47 -4.80 -5.12
C TYR A 85 -10.89 -6.22 -5.04
N PHE A 86 -11.47 -7.15 -5.80
CA PHE A 86 -10.91 -8.48 -6.01
C PHE A 86 -10.19 -8.54 -7.36
N SER A 87 -9.09 -9.27 -7.42
CA SER A 87 -8.32 -9.54 -8.63
C SER A 87 -8.16 -11.03 -8.85
#